data_AF-A0A6A3UZ75-F1
#
_entry.id   AF-A0A6A3UZ75-F1
#
_cell.length_a   1.000
_cell.length_b   1.000
_cell.length_c   1.000
_cell.angle_alpha   90.00
_cell.angle_beta   90.00
_cell.angle_gamma   90.00
#
_symmetry.space_group_name_H-M   'P 1'
#
loop_
_entity.id
_entity.type
_entity.pdbx_description
1 polymer ?
#
loop_
_entity_poly.entity_id
_entity_poly.type
_entity_poly.pdbx_seq_one_letter_code
_entity_poly.pdbx_strand_id
1 'polypeptide(L)'
;MAMHVNRALVDQEFDRYVLATDGISKRVAALPVAPLAPLDADQSMRKAQWDSRVYYNALAADPFLGRSFDAGVAYFVDAEYQIVQVVDHKTDGVKLEKIYSFPMLTGRQENVSVQVAGKGLVVYCDGHGTLHFLKAESDQEGAKWTAVYECAPWGVVPLLLLGAFYDEQHQHIHAVVAEPLAGNEADGAFRLSMVGVRAAVAGDGMEVDSGCVGLEHTTAGIAVVSELPTYVSFSGPEVVLMVEGTHQLLMELMTEKKVQTAVNEAPAAAGKSSPHKRPHSEDDLDDEEMAVLLSKLPRAGIGFHGEITKPKEPNELASLDFNTPLSERFHKSSAPFSSVDEPLHGAPDIATRYRKESIGSNQDRPLEVPTAESILSGFEECDSGDPNAKAALLLVNFEQKVVQEQVDIDCMNFQFLAPSARVNGSSDFKSTLLFRNDVHGVIFDLNVDLARLTLRHATTLPAFGFVQASKQEKKFMSFHPTGSFACIGEFERRVFVYQGNVSEEEREAHTRKQHVVELGDQQLLGLQIINDDTILVLTPTQVYSLSLPAQC
;
A
#
# COMPACT_ATOMS: atom_id res chain seq x y z
N MET A 1 -6.76 19.08 -11.39
CA MET A 1 -8.08 18.39 -11.43
C MET A 1 -8.31 17.83 -10.03
N ALA A 2 -9.41 18.17 -9.35
CA ALA A 2 -9.60 17.81 -7.95
C ALA A 2 -10.23 16.41 -7.81
N MET A 3 -9.68 15.57 -6.93
CA MET A 3 -10.30 14.31 -6.52
C MET A 3 -11.67 14.60 -5.89
N HIS A 4 -12.72 13.87 -6.30
CA HIS A 4 -14.08 14.08 -5.81
C HIS A 4 -14.71 12.77 -5.34
N VAL A 5 -15.16 12.75 -4.09
CA VAL A 5 -15.90 11.60 -3.53
C VAL A 5 -17.34 11.61 -4.02
N ASN A 6 -17.70 10.63 -4.83
CA ASN A 6 -19.09 10.36 -5.15
C ASN A 6 -19.83 9.82 -3.90
N ARG A 7 -20.66 10.67 -3.27
CA ARG A 7 -21.45 10.32 -2.07
C ARG A 7 -22.45 9.19 -2.28
N ALA A 8 -22.83 8.90 -3.53
CA ALA A 8 -23.72 7.76 -3.83
C ALA A 8 -23.03 6.40 -3.67
N LEU A 9 -21.69 6.37 -3.60
CA LEU A 9 -20.90 5.16 -3.36
C LEU A 9 -20.54 4.97 -1.88
N VAL A 10 -20.93 5.92 -1.02
CA VAL A 10 -20.66 5.87 0.42
C VAL A 10 -21.93 5.39 1.14
N ASP A 11 -21.78 4.36 1.93
CA ASP A 11 -22.83 3.83 2.81
C ASP A 11 -22.99 4.76 4.03
N GLN A 12 -23.98 5.66 3.97
CA GLN A 12 -24.22 6.66 5.02
C GLN A 12 -24.83 6.07 6.29
N GLU A 13 -25.39 4.86 6.19
CA GLU A 13 -26.02 4.14 7.28
C GLU A 13 -25.09 3.04 7.84
N PHE A 14 -23.82 3.03 7.43
CA PHE A 14 -22.82 2.09 7.91
C PHE A 14 -22.80 2.02 9.45
N ASP A 15 -23.07 0.83 10.00
CA ASP A 15 -23.14 0.58 11.43
C ASP A 15 -21.76 0.15 11.97
N ARG A 16 -21.25 -0.99 11.49
CA ARG A 16 -20.01 -1.58 12.04
C ARG A 16 -19.36 -2.61 11.12
N TYR A 17 -18.10 -2.90 11.39
CA TYR A 17 -17.47 -4.12 10.89
C TYR A 17 -17.51 -5.24 11.94
N VAL A 18 -17.56 -6.49 11.48
CA VAL A 18 -17.68 -7.69 12.31
C VAL A 18 -16.44 -8.56 12.12
N LEU A 19 -15.76 -8.88 13.23
CA LEU A 19 -14.60 -9.77 13.22
C LEU A 19 -15.04 -11.23 13.04
N ALA A 20 -14.39 -11.91 12.10
CA ALA A 20 -14.50 -13.34 11.86
C ALA A 20 -13.13 -14.00 11.96
N THR A 21 -13.09 -15.22 12.48
CA THR A 21 -11.86 -16.03 12.58
C THR A 21 -11.90 -17.26 11.67
N ASP A 22 -13.08 -17.56 11.15
CA ASP A 22 -13.40 -18.65 10.24
C ASP A 22 -13.69 -18.12 8.83
N GLY A 23 -13.80 -19.04 7.86
CA GLY A 23 -14.18 -18.73 6.48
C GLY A 23 -13.03 -18.53 5.50
N ILE A 24 -11.80 -18.31 5.97
CA ILE A 24 -10.60 -18.31 5.11
C ILE A 24 -9.92 -19.67 5.20
N SER A 25 -9.77 -20.34 4.06
CA SER A 25 -9.04 -21.61 3.98
C SER A 25 -7.55 -21.34 3.88
N LYS A 26 -6.75 -22.02 4.69
CA LYS A 26 -5.29 -21.89 4.73
C LYS A 26 -4.62 -23.16 4.20
N ARG A 27 -3.85 -23.04 3.13
CA ARG A 27 -2.95 -24.08 2.62
C ARG A 27 -1.51 -23.64 2.79
N VAL A 28 -0.62 -24.59 3.01
CA VAL A 28 0.77 -24.30 3.41
C VAL A 28 1.72 -25.20 2.65
N ALA A 29 2.81 -24.63 2.12
CA ALA A 29 3.95 -25.36 1.60
C ALA A 29 5.21 -24.98 2.37
N ALA A 30 6.00 -25.98 2.77
CA ALA A 30 7.30 -25.76 3.38
C ALA A 30 8.32 -25.35 2.31
N LEU A 31 9.19 -24.41 2.66
CA LEU A 31 10.26 -23.94 1.80
C LEU A 31 11.50 -24.85 1.96
N PRO A 32 12.01 -25.46 0.89
CA PRO A 32 13.24 -26.26 0.96
C PRO A 32 14.47 -25.43 1.32
N VAL A 33 14.51 -24.19 0.82
CA VAL A 33 15.52 -23.17 1.09
C VAL A 33 14.79 -21.93 1.57
N ALA A 34 15.27 -21.31 2.65
CA ALA A 34 14.66 -20.10 3.18
C ALA A 34 14.72 -18.95 2.14
N PRO A 35 13.76 -18.02 2.13
CA PRO A 35 13.85 -16.81 1.33
C PRO A 35 15.11 -16.02 1.69
N LEU A 36 15.66 -15.29 0.73
CA LEU A 36 16.74 -14.37 1.00
C LEU A 36 16.23 -13.31 1.97
N ALA A 37 16.78 -13.30 3.18
CA ALA A 37 16.36 -12.35 4.20
C ALA A 37 16.48 -10.91 3.68
N PRO A 38 15.53 -10.00 3.97
CA PRO A 38 15.74 -8.58 3.73
C PRO A 38 16.99 -8.08 4.46
N LEU A 39 17.64 -7.05 3.94
CA LEU A 39 18.72 -6.36 4.61
C LEU A 39 18.23 -5.68 5.89
N ASP A 40 19.08 -5.72 6.92
CA ASP A 40 18.81 -5.03 8.17
C ASP A 40 18.70 -3.52 7.94
N ALA A 41 17.76 -2.91 8.65
CA ALA A 41 17.56 -1.47 8.67
C ALA A 41 18.26 -0.91 9.93
N ASP A 42 19.43 -0.29 9.72
CA ASP A 42 20.22 0.28 10.81
C ASP A 42 19.61 1.60 11.32
N GLN A 43 19.70 1.87 12.63
CA GLN A 43 19.12 3.08 13.25
C GLN A 43 19.78 4.39 12.78
N SER A 44 20.98 4.33 12.21
CA SER A 44 21.67 5.47 11.59
C SER A 44 21.20 5.76 10.16
N MET A 45 20.39 4.88 9.56
CA MET A 45 19.81 5.11 8.26
C MET A 45 18.80 6.25 8.30
N ARG A 46 18.64 6.92 7.16
CA ARG A 46 17.54 7.87 6.98
C ARG A 46 16.22 7.14 7.04
N LYS A 47 15.21 7.80 7.62
CA LYS A 47 13.85 7.25 7.73
C LYS A 47 13.37 6.61 6.43
N ALA A 48 13.45 7.31 5.30
CA ALA A 48 12.98 6.77 4.01
C ALA A 48 13.73 5.52 3.52
N GLN A 49 15.03 5.39 3.82
CA GLN A 49 15.83 4.20 3.49
C GLN A 49 15.63 3.08 4.51
N TRP A 50 15.34 3.44 5.76
CA TRP A 50 14.92 2.50 6.79
C TRP A 50 13.56 1.89 6.39
N ASP A 51 12.59 2.74 6.05
CA ASP A 51 11.25 2.35 5.61
C ASP A 51 11.33 1.44 4.37
N SER A 52 12.15 1.77 3.36
CA SER A 52 12.31 0.92 2.16
C SER A 52 12.84 -0.48 2.46
N ARG A 53 13.65 -0.65 3.51
CA ARG A 53 14.14 -1.97 3.94
C ARG A 53 13.13 -2.71 4.80
N VAL A 54 12.50 -2.01 5.73
CA VAL A 54 11.56 -2.59 6.70
C VAL A 54 10.28 -3.06 6.00
N TYR A 55 9.75 -2.28 5.07
CA TYR A 55 8.53 -2.61 4.32
C TYR A 55 8.81 -3.34 3.00
N TYR A 56 10.04 -3.85 2.82
CA TYR A 56 10.40 -4.61 1.62
C TYR A 56 9.54 -5.87 1.49
N ASN A 57 8.88 -6.03 0.34
CA ASN A 57 8.06 -7.18 0.00
C ASN A 57 8.86 -8.14 -0.89
N ALA A 58 9.26 -9.28 -0.34
CA ALA A 58 10.08 -10.28 -1.03
C ALA A 58 9.29 -11.15 -2.02
N LEU A 59 7.99 -10.90 -2.21
CA LEU A 59 7.11 -11.66 -3.09
C LEU A 59 6.63 -10.77 -4.25
N ALA A 60 6.79 -11.25 -5.49
CA ALA A 60 6.33 -10.55 -6.70
C ALA A 60 5.27 -11.39 -7.42
N ALA A 61 4.05 -10.86 -7.59
CA ALA A 61 2.97 -11.55 -8.27
C ALA A 61 3.17 -11.57 -9.80
N ASP A 62 2.77 -12.67 -10.45
CA ASP A 62 2.75 -12.84 -11.91
C ASP A 62 1.32 -12.98 -12.44
N PRO A 63 0.70 -11.87 -12.87
CA PRO A 63 -0.64 -11.92 -13.46
C PRO A 63 -0.65 -12.39 -14.92
N PHE A 64 0.49 -12.70 -15.54
CA PHE A 64 0.54 -13.13 -16.94
C PHE A 64 0.59 -14.66 -17.05
N LEU A 65 1.50 -15.28 -16.31
CA LEU A 65 1.57 -16.73 -16.23
C LEU A 65 0.45 -17.30 -15.37
N GLY A 66 -0.07 -16.56 -14.39
CA GLY A 66 -1.27 -17.00 -13.66
C GLY A 66 -2.46 -17.30 -14.59
N ARG A 67 -2.68 -16.45 -15.61
CA ARG A 67 -3.67 -16.71 -16.66
C ARG A 67 -3.33 -17.93 -17.53
N SER A 68 -2.05 -18.17 -17.78
CA SER A 68 -1.60 -19.25 -18.66
C SER A 68 -1.67 -20.61 -17.97
N PHE A 69 -1.40 -20.65 -16.67
CA PHE A 69 -1.40 -21.86 -15.85
C PHE A 69 -2.76 -22.15 -15.21
N ASP A 70 -3.70 -21.19 -15.27
CA ASP A 70 -4.95 -21.22 -14.49
C ASP A 70 -4.69 -21.39 -12.98
N ALA A 71 -3.67 -20.67 -12.50
CA ALA A 71 -3.14 -20.81 -11.14
C ALA A 71 -2.69 -19.45 -10.59
N GLY A 72 -2.51 -19.39 -9.27
CA GLY A 72 -1.78 -18.30 -8.65
C GLY A 72 -0.30 -18.40 -8.94
N VAL A 73 0.34 -17.37 -9.50
CA VAL A 73 1.78 -17.39 -9.76
C VAL A 73 2.47 -16.21 -9.09
N ALA A 74 3.58 -16.48 -8.41
CA ALA A 74 4.44 -15.45 -7.81
C ALA A 74 5.90 -15.90 -7.78
N TYR A 75 6.80 -14.99 -7.46
CA TYR A 75 8.24 -15.23 -7.36
C TYR A 75 8.80 -14.68 -6.06
N PHE A 76 9.79 -15.38 -5.51
CA PHE A 76 10.70 -14.85 -4.49
C PHE A 76 12.13 -15.28 -4.80
N VAL A 77 13.10 -14.67 -4.12
CA VAL A 77 14.52 -15.06 -4.22
C VAL A 77 14.89 -15.80 -2.94
N ASP A 78 15.51 -16.97 -3.06
CA ASP A 78 15.95 -17.75 -1.91
C ASP A 78 17.36 -17.35 -1.41
N ALA A 79 17.76 -17.86 -0.25
CA ALA A 79 19.06 -17.59 0.35
C ALA A 79 20.26 -18.10 -0.47
N GLU A 80 20.02 -18.92 -1.49
CA GLU A 80 21.02 -19.41 -2.46
C GLU A 80 21.03 -18.57 -3.75
N TYR A 81 20.38 -17.40 -3.75
CA TYR A 81 20.30 -16.47 -4.89
C TYR A 81 19.62 -17.11 -6.11
N GLN A 82 18.57 -17.89 -5.86
CA GLN A 82 17.77 -18.53 -6.88
C GLN A 82 16.39 -17.87 -6.93
N ILE A 83 15.88 -17.59 -8.13
CA ILE A 83 14.46 -17.24 -8.26
C ILE A 83 13.65 -18.52 -8.17
N VAL A 84 12.72 -18.53 -7.22
CA VAL A 84 11.77 -19.60 -6.99
C VAL A 84 10.39 -19.10 -7.40
N GLN A 85 9.79 -19.79 -8.37
CA GLN A 85 8.40 -19.63 -8.77
C GLN A 85 7.50 -20.42 -7.82
N VAL A 86 6.47 -19.74 -7.32
CA VAL A 86 5.37 -20.31 -6.54
C VAL A 86 4.19 -20.46 -7.49
N VAL A 87 3.69 -21.69 -7.66
CA VAL A 87 2.49 -21.98 -8.46
C VAL A 87 1.44 -22.59 -7.55
N ASP A 88 0.38 -21.84 -7.28
CA ASP A 88 -0.73 -22.24 -6.42
C ASP A 88 -1.96 -22.65 -7.22
N HIS A 89 -2.14 -23.95 -7.37
CA HIS A 89 -3.31 -24.56 -7.97
C HIS A 89 -4.38 -24.79 -6.92
N LYS A 90 -5.64 -24.40 -7.19
CA LYS A 90 -6.75 -24.62 -6.24
C LYS A 90 -6.89 -26.09 -5.83
N THR A 91 -6.65 -27.03 -6.74
CA THR A 91 -6.76 -28.49 -6.49
C THR A 91 -5.47 -29.13 -6.00
N ASP A 92 -4.33 -28.76 -6.57
CA ASP A 92 -3.06 -29.48 -6.37
C ASP A 92 -2.21 -28.89 -5.25
N GLY A 93 -2.61 -27.73 -4.71
CA GLY A 93 -1.85 -27.00 -3.70
C GLY A 93 -0.73 -26.14 -4.30
N VAL A 94 0.18 -25.73 -3.42
CA VAL A 94 1.31 -24.86 -3.76
C VAL A 94 2.50 -25.71 -4.20
N LYS A 95 2.97 -25.49 -5.43
CA LYS A 95 4.21 -26.06 -6.00
C LYS A 95 5.30 -24.98 -6.01
N LEU A 96 6.53 -25.40 -5.75
CA LEU A 96 7.71 -24.53 -5.75
C LEU A 96 8.68 -25.02 -6.82
N GLU A 97 9.05 -24.12 -7.73
CA GLU A 97 9.97 -24.44 -8.83
C GLU A 97 11.12 -23.42 -8.88
N LYS A 98 12.35 -23.92 -8.89
CA LYS A 98 13.54 -23.09 -9.12
C LYS A 98 13.66 -22.82 -10.62
N ILE A 99 13.64 -21.54 -11.01
CA ILE A 99 13.68 -21.17 -12.43
C ILE A 99 15.03 -20.65 -12.90
N TYR A 100 15.82 -20.00 -12.03
CA TYR A 100 17.12 -19.43 -12.40
C TYR A 100 18.03 -19.27 -11.17
N SER A 101 19.36 -19.31 -11.37
CA SER A 101 20.36 -19.08 -10.33
C SER A 101 21.29 -17.94 -10.68
N PHE A 102 21.47 -17.02 -9.74
CA PHE A 102 22.43 -15.92 -9.86
C PHE A 102 23.71 -16.22 -9.08
N PRO A 103 24.81 -15.51 -9.40
CA PRO A 103 25.99 -15.49 -8.54
C PRO A 103 25.65 -15.03 -7.12
N MET A 104 26.19 -15.71 -6.12
CA MET A 104 25.98 -15.34 -4.72
C MET A 104 26.73 -14.05 -4.39
N LEU A 105 26.01 -13.03 -3.89
CA LEU A 105 26.58 -11.72 -3.54
C LEU A 105 26.72 -11.56 -2.02
N THR A 106 27.93 -11.70 -1.50
CA THR A 106 28.18 -11.61 -0.04
C THR A 106 28.11 -10.19 0.54
N GLY A 107 28.00 -9.16 -0.31
CA GLY A 107 28.06 -7.74 0.09
C GLY A 107 27.05 -6.86 -0.62
N ARG A 108 25.80 -7.33 -0.74
CA ARG A 108 24.71 -6.54 -1.33
C ARG A 108 24.53 -5.22 -0.58
N GLN A 109 24.32 -4.14 -1.32
CA GLN A 109 24.16 -2.80 -0.76
C GLN A 109 22.69 -2.45 -0.56
N GLU A 110 21.81 -3.05 -1.38
CA GLU A 110 20.36 -3.04 -1.21
C GLU A 110 19.73 -4.42 -1.36
N ASN A 111 18.42 -4.50 -1.06
CA ASN A 111 17.64 -5.71 -1.29
C ASN A 111 17.65 -6.08 -2.77
N VAL A 112 17.75 -7.39 -3.05
CA VAL A 112 17.44 -7.89 -4.40
C VAL A 112 15.97 -7.56 -4.69
N SER A 113 15.58 -7.36 -5.95
CA SER A 113 14.19 -7.06 -6.29
C SER A 113 13.80 -7.72 -7.59
N VAL A 114 12.54 -8.15 -7.69
CA VAL A 114 11.99 -8.89 -8.83
C VAL A 114 10.73 -8.19 -9.31
N GLN A 115 10.63 -7.92 -10.61
CA GLN A 115 9.42 -7.39 -11.24
C GLN A 115 9.06 -8.20 -12.48
N VAL A 116 7.78 -8.55 -12.60
CA VAL A 116 7.25 -9.21 -13.79
C VAL A 116 6.98 -8.14 -14.84
N ALA A 117 7.76 -8.17 -15.93
CA ALA A 117 7.66 -7.20 -17.02
C ALA A 117 6.57 -7.57 -18.02
N GLY A 118 6.25 -8.85 -18.17
CA GLY A 118 5.27 -9.35 -19.11
C GLY A 118 5.19 -10.87 -19.07
N LYS A 119 4.46 -11.43 -20.03
CA LYS A 119 4.28 -12.88 -20.13
C LYS A 119 5.63 -13.59 -20.33
N GLY A 120 6.02 -14.42 -19.35
CA GLY A 120 7.29 -15.13 -19.37
C GLY A 120 8.52 -14.22 -19.33
N LEU A 121 8.40 -12.99 -18.80
CA LEU A 121 9.48 -12.01 -18.71
C LEU A 121 9.59 -11.44 -17.29
N VAL A 122 10.77 -11.62 -16.69
CA VAL A 122 11.08 -11.16 -15.34
C VAL A 122 12.34 -10.32 -15.38
N VAL A 123 12.34 -9.20 -14.66
CA VAL A 123 13.53 -8.39 -14.42
C VAL A 123 13.92 -8.55 -12.97
N TYR A 124 15.20 -8.86 -12.74
CA TYR A 124 15.80 -9.01 -11.43
C TYR A 124 16.88 -7.95 -11.25
N CYS A 125 16.88 -7.28 -10.10
CA CYS A 125 17.98 -6.45 -9.66
C CYS A 125 18.71 -7.14 -8.50
N ASP A 126 20.03 -7.16 -8.58
CA ASP A 126 20.90 -7.83 -7.62
C ASP A 126 21.13 -7.02 -6.31
N GLY A 127 20.62 -5.80 -6.24
CA GLY A 127 20.85 -4.88 -5.11
C GLY A 127 22.24 -4.26 -5.10
N HIS A 128 23.03 -4.45 -6.15
CA HIS A 128 24.40 -3.96 -6.35
C HIS A 128 24.61 -3.24 -7.69
N GLY A 129 23.52 -3.02 -8.43
CA GLY A 129 23.48 -2.18 -9.64
C GLY A 129 23.24 -2.96 -10.93
N THR A 130 23.26 -4.29 -10.87
CA THR A 130 23.08 -5.15 -12.04
C THR A 130 21.61 -5.52 -12.22
N LEU A 131 21.09 -5.28 -13.42
CA LEU A 131 19.78 -5.73 -13.88
C LEU A 131 19.96 -6.95 -14.78
N HIS A 132 19.25 -8.03 -14.45
CA HIS A 132 19.17 -9.24 -15.26
C HIS A 132 17.76 -9.38 -15.82
N PHE A 133 17.66 -9.57 -17.12
CA PHE A 133 16.40 -9.73 -17.84
C PHE A 133 16.27 -11.20 -18.22
N LEU A 134 15.29 -11.88 -17.63
CA LEU A 134 15.04 -13.31 -17.82
C LEU A 134 13.81 -13.51 -18.71
N LYS A 135 13.90 -14.52 -19.59
CA LYS A 135 12.80 -14.94 -20.46
C LYS A 135 12.58 -16.45 -20.35
N ALA A 136 11.32 -16.85 -20.24
CA ALA A 136 10.87 -18.23 -20.34
C ALA A 136 10.84 -18.69 -21.81
N GLU A 137 11.23 -19.94 -22.07
CA GLU A 137 11.14 -20.54 -23.41
C GLU A 137 9.68 -20.76 -23.87
N SER A 138 8.74 -20.88 -22.94
CA SER A 138 7.31 -21.03 -23.22
C SER A 138 6.44 -20.60 -22.03
N ASP A 139 5.13 -20.47 -22.27
CA ASP A 139 4.14 -20.14 -21.24
C ASP A 139 3.57 -21.40 -20.57
N GLN A 140 4.40 -22.41 -20.33
CA GLN A 140 4.01 -23.67 -19.69
C GLN A 140 4.75 -23.84 -18.36
N GLU A 141 4.14 -24.52 -17.39
CA GLU A 141 4.84 -24.92 -16.17
C GLU A 141 6.07 -25.77 -16.51
N GLY A 142 7.16 -25.59 -15.78
CA GLY A 142 8.43 -26.25 -16.10
C GLY A 142 9.19 -25.65 -17.28
N ALA A 143 8.75 -24.52 -17.84
CA ALA A 143 9.51 -23.84 -18.88
C ALA A 143 10.89 -23.44 -18.39
N LYS A 144 11.91 -23.66 -19.23
CA LYS A 144 13.27 -23.23 -18.93
C LYS A 144 13.38 -21.72 -19.08
N TRP A 145 14.10 -21.09 -18.14
CA TRP A 145 14.37 -19.66 -18.15
C TRP A 145 15.83 -19.38 -18.49
N THR A 146 16.06 -18.30 -19.24
CA THR A 146 17.40 -17.86 -19.63
C THR A 146 17.54 -16.36 -19.46
N ALA A 147 18.73 -15.90 -19.05
CA ALA A 147 19.07 -14.48 -19.11
C ALA A 147 19.25 -14.06 -20.57
N VAL A 148 18.40 -13.13 -21.02
CA VAL A 148 18.44 -12.59 -22.38
C VAL A 148 19.26 -11.31 -22.46
N TYR A 149 19.42 -10.61 -21.35
CA TYR A 149 20.24 -9.41 -21.25
C TYR A 149 20.66 -9.17 -19.81
N GLU A 150 21.83 -8.56 -19.65
CA GLU A 150 22.39 -8.15 -18.37
C GLU A 150 23.04 -6.78 -18.55
N CYS A 151 22.77 -5.85 -17.64
CA CYS A 151 23.47 -4.57 -17.64
C CYS A 151 23.63 -4.01 -16.23
N ALA A 152 24.71 -3.24 -16.03
CA ALA A 152 24.90 -2.40 -14.85
C ALA A 152 24.88 -0.94 -15.30
N PRO A 153 23.70 -0.28 -15.38
CA PRO A 153 23.55 0.97 -16.13
C PRO A 153 24.42 2.13 -15.61
N TRP A 154 24.80 2.07 -14.33
CA TRP A 154 25.72 3.02 -13.68
C TRP A 154 26.91 2.32 -13.01
N GLY A 155 27.19 1.06 -13.37
CA GLY A 155 28.19 0.23 -12.68
C GLY A 155 27.71 -0.23 -11.30
N VAL A 156 28.65 -0.33 -10.35
CA VAL A 156 28.39 -0.82 -8.99
C VAL A 156 27.80 0.29 -8.13
N VAL A 157 26.47 0.28 -7.99
CA VAL A 157 25.70 1.23 -7.17
C VAL A 157 24.55 0.50 -6.48
N PRO A 158 24.11 0.93 -5.28
CA PRO A 158 22.90 0.38 -4.70
C PRO A 158 21.71 0.70 -5.62
N LEU A 159 20.91 -0.31 -5.94
CA LEU A 159 19.80 -0.14 -6.88
C LEU A 159 18.61 -1.03 -6.50
N LEU A 160 17.42 -0.45 -6.51
CA LEU A 160 16.14 -1.13 -6.32
C LEU A 160 15.33 -1.07 -7.62
N LEU A 161 14.69 -2.18 -7.98
CA LEU A 161 13.78 -2.25 -9.11
C LEU A 161 12.33 -2.07 -8.62
N LEU A 162 11.71 -0.97 -9.04
CA LEU A 162 10.37 -0.57 -8.59
C LEU A 162 9.26 -1.04 -9.53
N GLY A 163 9.57 -1.17 -10.82
CA GLY A 163 8.60 -1.64 -11.80
C GLY A 163 9.29 -2.01 -13.11
N ALA A 164 8.70 -2.95 -13.84
CA ALA A 164 9.12 -3.30 -15.18
C ALA A 164 7.90 -3.56 -16.07
N PHE A 165 8.07 -3.34 -17.37
CA PHE A 165 7.06 -3.58 -18.40
C PHE A 165 7.73 -3.92 -19.73
N TYR A 166 7.15 -4.87 -20.45
CA TYR A 166 7.56 -5.22 -21.80
C TYR A 166 6.53 -4.68 -22.79
N ASP A 167 6.97 -3.76 -23.64
CA ASP A 167 6.22 -3.27 -24.76
C ASP A 167 6.36 -4.25 -25.92
N GLU A 168 5.33 -5.07 -26.15
CA GLU A 168 5.30 -6.04 -27.24
C GLU A 168 5.35 -5.38 -28.63
N GLN A 169 4.77 -4.18 -28.79
CA GLN A 169 4.70 -3.49 -30.07
C GLN A 169 6.08 -3.02 -30.52
N HIS A 170 6.86 -2.46 -29.61
CA HIS A 170 8.21 -1.94 -29.90
C HIS A 170 9.33 -2.90 -29.53
N GLN A 171 9.00 -4.04 -28.91
CA GLN A 171 9.98 -5.03 -28.42
C GLN A 171 10.96 -4.39 -27.42
N HIS A 172 10.46 -3.49 -26.58
CA HIS A 172 11.25 -2.76 -25.59
C HIS A 172 10.94 -3.25 -24.19
N ILE A 173 11.95 -3.35 -23.34
CA ILE A 173 11.75 -3.55 -21.91
C ILE A 173 12.02 -2.23 -21.20
N HIS A 174 11.03 -1.76 -20.47
CA HIS A 174 11.08 -0.57 -19.65
C HIS A 174 11.17 -0.97 -18.19
N ALA A 175 12.07 -0.34 -17.44
CA ALA A 175 12.19 -0.51 -16.01
C ALA A 175 12.29 0.85 -15.33
N VAL A 176 11.70 0.96 -14.14
CA VAL A 176 11.90 2.06 -13.21
C VAL A 176 12.73 1.54 -12.04
N VAL A 177 13.81 2.24 -11.76
CA VAL A 177 14.76 1.89 -10.70
C VAL A 177 15.00 3.08 -9.78
N ALA A 178 15.38 2.79 -8.53
CA ALA A 178 15.72 3.76 -7.51
C ALA A 178 17.13 3.52 -6.96
N GLU A 179 17.96 4.55 -7.01
CA GLU A 179 19.28 4.60 -6.38
C GLU A 179 19.13 5.36 -5.03
N PRO A 180 19.42 4.76 -3.86
CA PRO A 180 19.46 5.49 -2.60
C PRO A 180 20.64 6.46 -2.59
N LEU A 181 20.39 7.71 -2.20
CA LEU A 181 21.38 8.78 -2.24
C LEU A 181 22.10 8.93 -0.89
N ALA A 182 23.43 9.05 -0.95
CA ALA A 182 24.29 9.30 0.21
C ALA A 182 24.63 10.80 0.30
N GLY A 183 23.86 11.59 1.03
CA GLY A 183 24.23 12.99 1.29
C GLY A 183 23.08 13.88 1.74
N ASN A 184 23.37 14.97 2.47
CA ASN A 184 22.40 15.98 2.96
C ASN A 184 21.74 16.81 1.85
N GLU A 185 21.42 16.22 0.70
CA GLU A 185 20.43 16.79 -0.22
C GLU A 185 19.16 16.99 0.60
N ALA A 186 18.81 18.24 0.86
CA ALA A 186 17.97 18.63 2.00
C ALA A 186 16.56 18.03 2.00
N ASP A 187 16.16 17.39 0.90
CA ASP A 187 14.83 16.79 0.71
C ASP A 187 14.85 15.44 -0.07
N GLY A 188 16.01 14.92 -0.49
CA GLY A 188 16.11 13.76 -1.39
C GLY A 188 16.67 12.50 -0.72
N ALA A 189 15.97 11.37 -0.81
CA ALA A 189 16.43 10.06 -0.33
C ALA A 189 16.78 9.10 -1.47
N PHE A 190 16.07 9.19 -2.61
CA PHE A 190 16.26 8.31 -3.75
C PHE A 190 16.28 9.09 -5.07
N ARG A 191 17.12 8.66 -6.01
CA ARG A 191 17.04 9.07 -7.42
C ARG A 191 16.29 8.02 -8.21
N LEU A 192 15.17 8.42 -8.80
CA LEU A 192 14.39 7.61 -9.72
C LEU A 192 14.95 7.75 -11.12
N SER A 193 15.13 6.63 -11.81
CA SER A 193 15.58 6.60 -13.20
C SER A 193 14.81 5.56 -14.00
N MET A 194 14.64 5.83 -15.29
CA MET A 194 14.22 4.84 -16.26
C MET A 194 15.41 4.13 -16.87
N VAL A 195 15.26 2.82 -17.10
CA VAL A 195 16.15 2.00 -17.92
C VAL A 195 15.31 1.39 -19.04
N GLY A 196 15.68 1.68 -20.28
CA GLY A 196 15.04 1.12 -21.47
C GLY A 196 16.00 0.19 -22.20
N VAL A 197 15.62 -1.06 -22.42
CA VAL A 197 16.38 -2.07 -23.17
C VAL A 197 15.70 -2.33 -24.51
N ARG A 198 16.47 -2.29 -25.60
CA ARG A 198 15.97 -2.46 -26.97
C ARG A 198 16.99 -3.12 -27.87
N ALA A 199 16.55 -3.56 -29.04
CA ALA A 199 17.46 -4.02 -30.08
C ALA A 199 18.40 -2.90 -30.54
N ALA A 200 19.69 -3.20 -30.64
CA ALA A 200 20.70 -2.30 -31.18
C ALA A 200 20.37 -2.03 -32.66
N VAL A 201 20.26 -0.75 -33.01
CA VAL A 201 20.11 -0.35 -34.41
C VAL A 201 21.47 -0.54 -35.09
N ALA A 202 21.53 -1.27 -36.20
CA ALA A 202 22.76 -1.43 -36.98
C ALA A 202 23.20 -0.06 -37.52
N GLY A 203 24.06 0.64 -36.78
CA GLY A 203 24.67 1.92 -37.14
C GLY A 203 26.05 1.70 -37.76
N ASP A 204 26.29 2.34 -38.90
CA ASP A 204 27.52 2.32 -39.68
C ASP A 204 28.72 2.83 -38.85
N GLY A 205 29.69 1.96 -38.60
CA GLY A 205 31.04 2.32 -38.16
C GLY A 205 31.30 2.45 -36.66
N MET A 206 31.50 1.32 -35.97
CA MET A 206 32.70 1.02 -35.16
C MET A 206 32.52 -0.32 -34.43
N GLU A 207 33.60 -1.10 -34.34
CA GLU A 207 33.64 -2.42 -33.73
C GLU A 207 33.18 -2.39 -32.26
N VAL A 208 32.18 -3.22 -31.95
CA VAL A 208 31.70 -3.45 -30.57
C VAL A 208 32.26 -4.79 -30.10
N ASP A 209 33.08 -4.74 -29.06
CA ASP A 209 33.64 -5.90 -28.39
C ASP A 209 32.59 -6.55 -27.46
N SER A 210 32.30 -7.82 -27.77
CA SER A 210 31.95 -8.93 -26.87
C SER A 210 30.78 -8.84 -25.89
N GLY A 211 29.74 -9.67 -26.13
CA GLY A 211 28.98 -10.34 -25.06
C GLY A 211 27.50 -10.62 -25.34
N CYS A 212 26.74 -9.62 -25.76
CA CYS A 212 25.29 -9.73 -26.00
C CYS A 212 24.98 -9.24 -27.41
N VAL A 213 24.77 -10.17 -28.36
CA VAL A 213 24.54 -9.77 -29.76
C VAL A 213 23.17 -9.08 -29.86
N GLY A 214 23.20 -7.76 -29.97
CA GLY A 214 22.10 -6.98 -30.53
C GLY A 214 21.11 -6.32 -29.55
N LEU A 215 21.39 -6.23 -28.25
CA LEU A 215 20.60 -5.41 -27.31
C LEU A 215 21.44 -4.29 -26.71
N GLU A 216 20.86 -3.11 -26.57
CA GLU A 216 21.45 -1.95 -25.89
C GLU A 216 20.48 -1.42 -24.82
N HIS A 217 21.03 -0.69 -23.84
CA HIS A 217 20.22 -0.01 -22.84
C HIS A 217 20.44 1.49 -22.88
N THR A 218 19.40 2.24 -22.51
CA THR A 218 19.44 3.68 -22.32
C THR A 218 18.92 4.02 -20.93
N THR A 219 19.40 5.13 -20.37
CA THR A 219 18.95 5.63 -19.08
C THR A 219 18.47 7.07 -19.17
N ALA A 220 17.61 7.46 -18.24
CA ALA A 220 17.28 8.86 -17.98
C ALA A 220 16.77 9.02 -16.54
N GLY A 221 17.21 10.07 -15.84
CA GLY A 221 16.72 10.37 -14.50
C GLY A 221 15.32 10.99 -14.56
N ILE A 222 14.41 10.54 -13.71
CA ILE A 222 13.01 11.01 -13.63
C ILE A 222 12.90 12.12 -12.60
N ALA A 223 13.25 11.81 -11.35
CA ALA A 223 13.13 12.71 -10.21
C ALA A 223 14.06 12.27 -9.07
N VAL A 224 14.35 13.20 -8.16
CA VAL A 224 14.83 12.91 -6.80
C VAL A 224 13.63 13.00 -5.87
N VAL A 225 13.43 12.00 -5.02
CA VAL A 225 12.25 11.86 -4.15
C VAL A 225 12.65 11.64 -2.69
N SER A 226 11.85 12.14 -1.76
CA SER A 226 12.07 11.96 -0.32
C SER A 226 11.68 10.57 0.17
N GLU A 227 10.71 9.94 -0.48
CA GLU A 227 10.19 8.60 -0.13
C GLU A 227 10.17 7.70 -1.37
N LEU A 228 10.30 6.39 -1.16
CA LEU A 228 10.31 5.43 -2.25
C LEU A 228 8.90 5.28 -2.83
N PRO A 229 8.68 5.44 -4.14
CA PRO A 229 7.37 5.24 -4.75
C PRO A 229 6.87 3.81 -4.52
N THR A 230 5.68 3.70 -3.95
CA THR A 230 5.01 2.41 -3.69
C THR A 230 4.13 1.98 -4.87
N TYR A 231 3.78 2.90 -5.77
CA TYR A 231 3.01 2.61 -6.99
C TYR A 231 3.79 2.99 -8.25
N VAL A 232 3.99 1.99 -9.11
CA VAL A 232 4.51 2.13 -10.47
C VAL A 232 3.62 1.32 -11.41
N SER A 233 3.05 1.96 -12.42
CA SER A 233 2.23 1.30 -13.43
C SER A 233 2.57 1.79 -14.82
N PHE A 234 2.44 0.91 -15.80
CA PHE A 234 2.82 1.15 -17.18
C PHE A 234 1.60 1.05 -18.08
N SER A 235 1.53 1.94 -19.07
CA SER A 235 0.54 1.96 -20.13
C SER A 235 1.28 2.26 -21.44
N GLY A 236 1.81 1.22 -22.08
CA GLY A 236 2.71 1.39 -23.23
C GLY A 236 4.00 2.14 -22.83
N PRO A 237 4.37 3.23 -23.52
CA PRO A 237 5.57 4.02 -23.21
C PRO A 237 5.37 4.96 -22.01
N GLU A 238 4.17 5.05 -21.47
CA GLU A 238 3.83 5.93 -20.36
C GLU A 238 3.93 5.16 -19.04
N VAL A 239 4.53 5.80 -18.03
CA VAL A 239 4.56 5.30 -16.65
C VAL A 239 3.85 6.29 -15.75
N VAL A 240 3.09 5.76 -14.79
CA VAL A 240 2.51 6.54 -13.70
C VAL A 240 3.23 6.17 -12.40
N LEU A 241 3.69 7.20 -11.68
CA LEU A 241 4.34 7.09 -10.38
C LEU A 241 3.51 7.84 -9.34
N MET A 242 3.23 7.21 -8.20
CA MET A 242 2.76 7.92 -7.00
C MET A 242 3.98 8.28 -6.16
N VAL A 243 4.24 9.58 -6.00
CA VAL A 243 5.33 10.08 -5.17
C VAL A 243 4.76 10.72 -3.91
N GLU A 244 5.26 10.29 -2.75
CA GLU A 244 4.91 10.83 -1.44
C GLU A 244 6.06 11.70 -0.91
N GLY A 245 5.72 12.74 -0.16
CA GLY A 245 6.65 13.75 0.33
C GLY A 245 7.15 14.72 -0.75
N THR A 246 8.37 15.22 -0.57
CA THR A 246 9.00 16.17 -1.48
C THR A 246 9.64 15.46 -2.67
N HIS A 247 9.55 16.08 -3.84
CA HIS A 247 10.21 15.59 -5.03
C HIS A 247 10.73 16.74 -5.90
N GLN A 248 11.80 16.46 -6.64
CA GLN A 248 12.40 17.36 -7.61
C GLN A 248 12.54 16.62 -8.94
N LEU A 249 11.85 17.10 -9.97
CA LEU A 249 11.94 16.53 -11.31
C LEU A 249 13.34 16.74 -11.91
N LEU A 250 13.90 15.69 -12.50
CA LEU A 250 15.11 15.73 -13.32
C LEU A 250 14.77 15.82 -14.82
N MET A 251 13.52 15.49 -15.18
CA MET A 251 12.97 15.67 -16.52
C MET A 251 12.19 16.97 -16.65
N GLU A 252 12.07 17.46 -17.88
CA GLU A 252 11.22 18.60 -18.19
C GLU A 252 9.74 18.22 -18.02
N LEU A 253 9.00 19.06 -17.31
CA LEU A 253 7.53 19.00 -17.23
C LEU A 253 6.95 19.77 -18.43
N MET A 254 6.16 19.09 -19.26
CA MET A 254 5.49 19.73 -20.38
C MET A 254 4.51 20.78 -19.85
N THR A 255 4.70 22.03 -20.27
CA THR A 255 3.75 23.10 -19.96
C THR A 255 2.48 22.90 -20.78
N GLU A 256 1.31 22.98 -20.14
CA GLU A 256 0.02 22.88 -20.81
C GLU A 256 -0.02 23.82 -22.03
N LYS A 257 -0.08 23.27 -23.25
CA LYS A 257 -0.52 24.06 -24.41
C LYS A 257 -1.97 24.43 -24.13
N LYS A 258 -2.20 25.69 -23.72
CA LYS A 258 -3.53 26.29 -23.65
C LYS A 258 -4.25 26.05 -24.98
N VAL A 259 -5.13 25.06 -25.02
CA VAL A 259 -6.10 24.92 -26.10
C VAL A 259 -6.98 26.16 -26.01
N GLN A 260 -6.80 27.09 -26.96
CA GLN A 260 -7.65 28.25 -27.13
C GLN A 260 -9.03 27.80 -27.58
N THR A 261 -9.88 27.43 -26.64
CA THR A 261 -11.32 27.43 -26.86
C THR A 261 -11.81 28.86 -26.65
N ALA A 262 -11.92 29.59 -27.77
CA ALA A 262 -12.64 30.85 -27.82
C ALA A 262 -14.12 30.59 -27.49
N VAL A 263 -14.55 30.96 -26.29
CA VAL A 263 -15.97 31.11 -25.95
C VAL A 263 -16.17 32.56 -25.54
N ASN A 264 -17.02 33.23 -26.32
CA ASN A 264 -17.39 34.63 -26.19
C ASN A 264 -17.85 34.99 -24.77
N GLU A 265 -17.25 36.04 -24.22
CA GLU A 265 -17.75 36.75 -23.04
C GLU A 265 -19.07 37.47 -23.36
N ALA A 266 -20.03 37.38 -22.43
CA ALA A 266 -21.16 38.30 -22.29
C ALA A 266 -21.47 38.50 -20.79
N PRO A 267 -22.07 39.64 -20.40
CA PRO A 267 -21.55 40.45 -19.30
C PRO A 267 -22.10 40.12 -17.90
N ALA A 268 -21.31 40.54 -16.92
CA ALA A 268 -21.54 40.44 -15.48
C ALA A 268 -22.90 41.01 -15.04
N ALA A 269 -23.68 40.17 -14.34
CA ALA A 269 -24.77 40.59 -13.48
C ALA A 269 -24.29 40.51 -12.02
N ALA A 270 -24.26 41.67 -11.37
CA ALA A 270 -23.86 41.83 -9.98
C ALA A 270 -24.83 41.12 -9.02
N GLY A 271 -24.45 39.94 -8.54
CA GLY A 271 -24.99 39.30 -7.35
C GLY A 271 -23.98 39.43 -6.21
N LYS A 272 -24.35 40.15 -5.15
CA LYS A 272 -23.51 40.40 -3.97
C LYS A 272 -23.16 39.08 -3.28
N SER A 273 -21.92 38.62 -3.42
CA SER A 273 -21.33 37.58 -2.57
C SER A 273 -20.98 38.19 -1.22
N SER A 274 -21.67 37.78 -0.16
CA SER A 274 -21.28 38.07 1.22
C SER A 274 -19.96 37.37 1.56
N PRO A 275 -18.98 38.08 2.14
CA PRO A 275 -17.75 37.45 2.60
C PRO A 275 -18.05 36.69 3.91
N HIS A 276 -17.99 35.37 3.89
CA HIS A 276 -17.84 34.62 5.14
C HIS A 276 -16.40 34.81 5.64
N LYS A 277 -16.18 35.95 6.31
CA LYS A 277 -15.15 36.11 7.32
C LYS A 277 -15.42 35.06 8.40
N ARG A 278 -14.53 34.10 8.59
CA ARG A 278 -14.43 33.40 9.88
C ARG A 278 -14.01 34.44 10.93
N PRO A 279 -14.69 34.54 12.07
CA PRO A 279 -14.19 35.32 13.19
C PRO A 279 -12.98 34.56 13.77
N HIS A 280 -11.85 35.25 13.91
CA HIS A 280 -10.82 34.86 14.85
C HIS A 280 -11.38 35.06 16.27
N SER A 281 -11.72 33.97 16.95
CA SER A 281 -11.89 33.92 18.41
C SER A 281 -11.97 32.44 18.86
N GLU A 282 -10.84 31.74 18.79
CA GLU A 282 -10.67 30.39 19.39
C GLU A 282 -9.53 30.38 20.43
N ASP A 283 -9.22 31.54 21.02
CA ASP A 283 -8.26 31.65 22.15
C ASP A 283 -8.95 31.89 23.51
N ASP A 284 -10.29 31.91 23.56
CA ASP A 284 -11.06 32.25 24.78
C ASP A 284 -12.19 31.23 25.11
N LEU A 285 -12.01 29.95 24.77
CA LEU A 285 -12.94 28.90 25.24
C LEU A 285 -12.33 28.20 26.45
N ASP A 286 -13.07 28.14 27.55
CA ASP A 286 -12.64 27.37 28.71
C ASP A 286 -12.72 25.86 28.43
N ASP A 287 -11.94 25.08 29.19
CA ASP A 287 -11.80 23.63 29.03
C ASP A 287 -13.15 22.89 29.10
N GLU A 288 -14.16 23.50 29.73
CA GLU A 288 -15.50 22.94 29.89
C GLU A 288 -16.35 23.09 28.62
N GLU A 289 -16.25 24.21 27.90
CA GLU A 289 -16.92 24.41 26.61
C GLU A 289 -16.29 23.56 25.49
N MET A 290 -14.98 23.35 25.55
CA MET A 290 -14.22 22.51 24.62
C MET A 290 -14.54 21.01 24.82
N ALA A 291 -14.72 20.57 26.07
CA ALA A 291 -15.20 19.23 26.40
C ALA A 291 -16.64 18.96 25.92
N VAL A 292 -17.50 19.99 25.90
CA VAL A 292 -18.88 19.90 25.38
C VAL A 292 -18.90 19.80 23.85
N LEU A 293 -17.91 20.35 23.14
CA LEU A 293 -17.75 20.16 21.69
C LEU A 293 -17.18 18.76 21.35
N LEU A 294 -16.20 18.28 22.12
CA LEU A 294 -15.61 16.94 21.96
C LEU A 294 -16.55 15.79 22.35
N SER A 295 -17.55 16.05 23.20
CA SER A 295 -18.60 15.07 23.53
C SER A 295 -19.67 14.90 22.45
N LYS A 296 -19.66 15.73 21.40
CA LYS A 296 -20.58 15.66 20.24
C LYS A 296 -20.00 14.91 19.03
N LEU A 297 -18.77 14.41 19.12
CA LEU A 297 -18.15 13.59 18.08
C LEU A 297 -18.47 12.11 18.32
N PRO A 298 -18.96 11.37 17.29
CA PRO A 298 -19.29 9.96 17.45
C PRO A 298 -18.03 9.14 17.75
N ARG A 299 -18.08 8.34 18.82
CA ARG A 299 -17.01 7.42 19.24
C ARG A 299 -17.39 6.00 18.83
N ALA A 300 -16.58 5.36 17.99
CA ALA A 300 -16.85 4.03 17.45
C ALA A 300 -16.06 2.94 18.20
N GLY A 301 -16.75 1.91 18.69
CA GLY A 301 -16.17 0.75 19.37
C GLY A 301 -16.41 -0.56 18.61
N ILE A 302 -15.52 -1.54 18.83
CA ILE A 302 -15.58 -2.91 18.28
C ILE A 302 -16.74 -3.68 18.94
N GLY A 303 -17.58 -4.40 18.18
CA GLY A 303 -18.69 -5.20 18.73
C GLY A 303 -18.68 -6.68 18.30
N PHE A 304 -18.95 -7.60 19.23
CA PHE A 304 -19.07 -9.05 19.01
C PHE A 304 -20.28 -9.63 19.79
N HIS A 305 -20.95 -10.67 19.28
CA HIS A 305 -22.22 -11.16 19.85
C HIS A 305 -22.04 -12.21 20.98
N GLY A 306 -22.67 -11.97 22.14
CA GLY A 306 -22.95 -12.94 23.21
C GLY A 306 -22.72 -12.39 24.62
N GLU A 307 -23.28 -13.03 25.65
CA GLU A 307 -23.22 -12.58 27.06
C GLU A 307 -21.78 -12.55 27.65
N ILE A 308 -21.52 -11.63 28.61
CA ILE A 308 -20.22 -11.43 29.29
C ILE A 308 -20.40 -11.10 30.77
N THR A 309 -19.57 -11.70 31.61
CA THR A 309 -19.20 -11.23 32.96
C THR A 309 -17.98 -10.32 32.89
N LYS A 310 -18.04 -9.14 33.52
CA LYS A 310 -17.02 -8.06 33.44
C LYS A 310 -15.58 -8.54 33.75
N PRO A 311 -14.58 -8.26 32.89
CA PRO A 311 -13.17 -8.38 33.23
C PRO A 311 -12.69 -7.22 34.11
N LYS A 312 -11.62 -7.43 34.88
CA LYS A 312 -11.11 -6.48 35.89
C LYS A 312 -9.87 -5.72 35.43
N GLU A 313 -9.15 -6.18 34.40
CA GLU A 313 -7.93 -5.51 33.91
C GLU A 313 -7.78 -5.48 32.37
N PRO A 314 -7.11 -4.47 31.78
CA PRO A 314 -6.94 -4.33 30.33
C PRO A 314 -6.15 -5.48 29.68
N ASN A 315 -5.25 -6.12 30.42
CA ASN A 315 -4.48 -7.29 29.96
C ASN A 315 -5.36 -8.55 29.82
N GLU A 316 -6.58 -8.53 30.38
CA GLU A 316 -7.59 -9.55 30.18
C GLU A 316 -8.46 -9.26 28.95
N LEU A 317 -8.08 -8.39 28.02
CA LEU A 317 -8.83 -8.17 26.76
C LEU A 317 -8.29 -9.02 25.59
N ALA A 318 -7.08 -9.54 25.74
CA ALA A 318 -6.45 -10.49 24.84
C ALA A 318 -5.55 -11.43 25.65
N SER A 319 -5.95 -12.69 25.86
CA SER A 319 -5.03 -13.66 26.48
C SER A 319 -3.88 -13.97 25.50
N LEU A 320 -2.63 -13.83 25.96
CA LEU A 320 -1.42 -14.18 25.20
C LEU A 320 -1.15 -15.70 25.17
N ASP A 321 -2.09 -16.52 25.63
CA ASP A 321 -1.95 -17.98 25.61
C ASP A 321 -2.29 -18.52 24.22
N PHE A 322 -1.25 -18.79 23.45
CA PHE A 322 -1.33 -19.30 22.08
C PHE A 322 -1.90 -20.72 21.97
N ASN A 323 -2.14 -21.41 23.08
CA ASN A 323 -2.85 -22.70 23.09
C ASN A 323 -4.37 -22.53 23.11
N THR A 324 -4.85 -21.36 23.51
CA THR A 324 -6.28 -21.02 23.52
C THR A 324 -6.72 -20.66 22.10
N PRO A 325 -7.85 -21.15 21.55
CA PRO A 325 -8.33 -20.74 20.23
C PRO A 325 -8.48 -19.23 20.07
N LEU A 326 -8.20 -18.70 18.88
CA LEU A 326 -8.25 -17.25 18.62
C LEU A 326 -9.58 -16.60 19.04
N SER A 327 -10.70 -17.29 18.79
CA SER A 327 -12.05 -16.86 19.18
C SER A 327 -12.25 -16.67 20.68
N GLU A 328 -11.45 -17.35 21.50
CA GLU A 328 -11.50 -17.30 22.97
C GLU A 328 -10.50 -16.30 23.56
N ARG A 329 -9.55 -15.82 22.75
CA ARG A 329 -8.58 -14.79 23.18
C ARG A 329 -9.17 -13.39 23.12
N PHE A 330 -10.12 -13.10 22.23
CA PHE A 330 -10.73 -11.78 22.14
C PHE A 330 -11.88 -11.61 23.15
N HIS A 331 -11.80 -10.59 24.00
CA HIS A 331 -12.89 -10.22 24.89
C HIS A 331 -13.85 -9.25 24.21
N LYS A 332 -15.16 -9.45 24.38
CA LYS A 332 -16.17 -8.64 23.68
C LYS A 332 -16.27 -7.25 24.30
N SER A 333 -16.27 -6.21 23.46
CA SER A 333 -16.59 -4.85 23.90
C SER A 333 -18.11 -4.67 23.97
N SER A 334 -18.58 -4.04 25.03
CA SER A 334 -20.01 -3.87 25.36
C SER A 334 -20.55 -2.49 24.98
N ALA A 335 -19.93 -1.78 24.05
CA ALA A 335 -20.42 -0.48 23.60
C ALA A 335 -21.39 -0.67 22.42
N PRO A 336 -22.72 -0.54 22.61
CA PRO A 336 -23.64 -0.48 21.48
C PRO A 336 -23.41 0.81 20.69
N PHE A 337 -23.33 0.69 19.36
CA PHE A 337 -23.69 1.78 18.46
C PHE A 337 -25.21 1.96 18.60
N SER A 338 -25.63 3.09 19.18
CA SER A 338 -27.03 3.48 19.21
C SER A 338 -27.06 4.97 18.93
N SER A 339 -27.74 5.34 17.85
CA SER A 339 -28.26 6.68 17.59
C SER A 339 -28.82 7.27 18.88
N VAL A 340 -28.29 8.41 19.33
CA VAL A 340 -28.82 9.12 20.51
C VAL A 340 -29.50 10.41 20.04
N ASP A 341 -30.66 10.24 19.40
CA ASP A 341 -31.72 11.25 19.47
C ASP A 341 -32.58 10.92 20.70
N GLU A 342 -32.08 11.25 21.91
CA GLU A 342 -32.84 11.75 23.08
C GLU A 342 -31.96 11.74 24.35
N PRO A 343 -32.00 12.82 25.17
CA PRO A 343 -31.12 12.95 26.33
C PRO A 343 -31.68 12.19 27.55
N LEU A 344 -30.87 11.26 28.09
CA LEU A 344 -31.13 10.68 29.40
C LEU A 344 -30.86 11.73 30.50
N HIS A 345 -31.92 12.36 30.97
CA HIS A 345 -31.89 13.13 32.22
C HIS A 345 -31.55 12.23 33.41
N GLY A 346 -30.56 12.65 34.21
CA GLY A 346 -30.48 12.30 35.62
C GLY A 346 -29.33 11.38 36.02
N ALA A 347 -28.10 11.87 35.93
CA ALA A 347 -27.01 11.46 36.83
C ALA A 347 -26.14 12.68 37.16
N PRO A 348 -25.76 12.92 38.43
CA PRO A 348 -25.09 14.16 38.83
C PRO A 348 -23.60 14.19 38.43
N ASP A 349 -23.14 15.39 38.08
CA ASP A 349 -21.78 15.72 37.67
C ASP A 349 -20.69 15.27 38.66
N ILE A 350 -19.71 14.56 38.11
CA ILE A 350 -18.43 14.19 38.74
C ILE A 350 -17.53 15.42 38.98
N ALA A 351 -17.91 16.61 38.47
CA ALA A 351 -17.19 17.87 38.64
C ALA A 351 -17.15 18.43 40.08
N THR A 352 -17.88 17.83 41.02
CA THR A 352 -17.96 18.32 42.42
C THR A 352 -16.89 17.76 43.38
N ARG A 353 -15.97 16.89 42.92
CA ARG A 353 -14.88 16.37 43.79
C ARG A 353 -13.57 17.16 43.77
N TYR A 354 -13.40 18.13 42.87
CA TYR A 354 -12.18 18.94 42.79
C TYR A 354 -12.37 20.40 43.23
N ARG A 355 -13.05 20.61 44.36
CA ARG A 355 -13.11 21.96 44.94
C ARG A 355 -13.02 21.98 46.46
N LYS A 356 -11.91 21.47 46.98
CA LYS A 356 -11.37 21.91 48.28
C LYS A 356 -9.98 21.32 48.46
N GLU A 357 -8.95 22.08 48.15
CA GLU A 357 -7.77 22.22 49.02
C GLU A 357 -6.93 23.43 48.57
N SER A 358 -6.59 24.24 49.55
CA SER A 358 -6.02 25.58 49.44
C SER A 358 -4.50 25.54 49.36
N ILE A 359 -3.94 26.37 48.48
CA ILE A 359 -2.68 27.14 48.57
C ILE A 359 -1.74 26.76 49.74
N GLY A 360 -0.60 26.14 49.41
CA GLY A 360 0.57 26.02 50.28
C GLY A 360 1.71 25.18 49.69
N SER A 361 2.86 25.83 49.45
CA SER A 361 4.25 25.29 49.37
C SER A 361 4.59 24.07 48.48
N ASN A 362 5.50 24.32 47.53
CA ASN A 362 6.56 23.47 46.94
C ASN A 362 6.67 21.96 47.25
N GLN A 363 7.03 21.24 46.18
CA GLN A 363 7.71 19.94 46.05
C GLN A 363 6.84 18.67 45.95
N ASP A 364 7.23 17.83 44.98
CA ASP A 364 6.76 16.49 44.63
C ASP A 364 5.30 16.31 44.18
N ARG A 365 5.01 16.63 42.91
CA ARG A 365 3.95 15.90 42.19
C ARG A 365 4.56 14.61 41.65
N PRO A 366 4.03 13.42 42.00
CA PRO A 366 4.43 12.20 41.32
C PRO A 366 4.07 12.35 39.83
N LEU A 367 4.97 11.93 38.94
CA LEU A 367 4.59 11.65 37.56
C LEU A 367 3.40 10.69 37.60
N GLU A 368 2.21 11.17 37.20
CA GLU A 368 1.08 10.28 36.97
C GLU A 368 1.51 9.32 35.87
N VAL A 369 1.59 8.05 36.22
CA VAL A 369 1.81 6.96 35.26
C VAL A 369 0.59 6.98 34.34
N PRO A 370 0.77 7.17 33.03
CA PRO A 370 -0.35 7.18 32.09
C PRO A 370 -1.16 5.89 32.25
N THR A 371 -2.45 6.01 32.54
CA THR A 371 -3.37 4.87 32.54
C THR A 371 -3.66 4.43 31.11
N ALA A 372 -4.00 3.16 30.90
CA ALA A 372 -4.39 2.65 29.59
C ALA A 372 -5.53 3.48 28.96
N GLU A 373 -6.44 4.02 29.77
CA GLU A 373 -7.49 4.93 29.31
C GLU A 373 -6.96 6.28 28.81
N SER A 374 -5.88 6.82 29.39
CA SER A 374 -5.23 8.07 28.94
C SER A 374 -4.35 7.86 27.70
N ILE A 375 -3.92 6.63 27.42
CA ILE A 375 -3.15 6.27 26.22
C ILE A 375 -4.11 5.96 25.05
N LEU A 376 -5.27 5.36 25.36
CA LEU A 376 -6.32 5.05 24.37
C LEU A 376 -7.26 6.22 24.07
N SER A 377 -7.20 7.32 24.85
CA SER A 377 -7.97 8.55 24.60
C SER A 377 -7.25 9.59 23.74
N GLY A 378 -6.08 9.26 23.19
CA GLY A 378 -5.31 10.16 22.33
C GLY A 378 -5.65 9.91 20.86
N PHE A 379 -6.14 10.94 20.17
CA PHE A 379 -6.27 11.09 18.72
C PHE A 379 -5.77 9.89 17.90
N GLU A 380 -6.71 9.18 17.26
CA GLU A 380 -6.30 8.17 16.29
C GLU A 380 -5.66 8.87 15.07
N GLU A 381 -4.80 8.19 14.32
CA GLU A 381 -4.20 8.73 13.09
C GLU A 381 -5.26 9.24 12.08
N CYS A 382 -6.51 8.81 12.23
CA CYS A 382 -7.69 9.26 11.49
C CYS A 382 -8.04 10.74 11.73
N ASP A 383 -7.72 11.29 12.90
CA ASP A 383 -8.26 12.58 13.37
C ASP A 383 -7.40 13.79 12.98
N SER A 384 -6.14 13.58 12.57
CA SER A 384 -5.27 14.66 12.10
C SER A 384 -4.44 14.22 10.88
N GLY A 385 -4.77 14.76 9.71
CA GLY A 385 -3.87 14.68 8.56
C GLY A 385 -2.64 15.57 8.81
N ASP A 386 -1.44 15.12 8.43
CA ASP A 386 -0.24 15.95 8.53
C ASP A 386 -0.37 17.15 7.56
N PRO A 387 -0.45 18.40 8.05
CA PRO A 387 -0.61 19.60 7.22
C PRO A 387 0.52 19.79 6.21
N ASN A 388 1.66 19.12 6.40
CA ASN A 388 2.82 19.18 5.52
C ASN A 388 2.91 17.98 4.57
N ALA A 389 1.99 17.02 4.67
CA ALA A 389 1.93 15.88 3.75
C ALA A 389 1.78 16.38 2.31
N LYS A 390 2.63 15.85 1.44
CA LYS A 390 2.63 16.12 0.00
C LYS A 390 2.57 14.80 -0.71
N ALA A 391 1.83 14.74 -1.80
CA ALA A 391 1.90 13.65 -2.74
C ALA A 391 1.48 14.11 -4.12
N ALA A 392 1.99 13.44 -5.15
CA ALA A 392 1.61 13.72 -6.53
C ALA A 392 1.63 12.44 -7.38
N LEU A 393 0.79 12.42 -8.41
CA LEU A 393 0.91 11.49 -9.51
C LEU A 393 1.74 12.12 -10.63
N LEU A 394 2.77 11.43 -11.07
CA LEU A 394 3.61 11.83 -12.20
C LEU A 394 3.31 10.90 -13.39
N LEU A 395 2.90 11.47 -14.52
CA LEU A 395 2.81 10.78 -15.79
C LEU A 395 4.08 11.06 -16.59
N VAL A 396 4.89 10.04 -16.84
CA VAL A 396 6.19 10.18 -17.49
C VAL A 396 6.21 9.37 -18.78
N ASN A 397 6.68 9.97 -19.87
CA ASN A 397 6.83 9.30 -21.14
C ASN A 397 8.29 8.84 -21.35
N PHE A 398 8.50 7.53 -21.50
CA PHE A 398 9.84 6.95 -21.66
C PHE A 398 10.53 7.34 -22.97
N GLU A 399 9.77 7.46 -24.05
CA GLU A 399 10.33 7.75 -25.37
C GLU A 399 10.75 9.22 -25.49
N GLN A 400 9.87 10.10 -25.05
CA GLN A 400 10.08 11.55 -25.08
C GLN A 400 10.98 12.03 -23.96
N LYS A 401 11.14 11.24 -22.89
CA LYS A 401 11.93 11.57 -21.68
C LYS A 401 11.46 12.87 -21.02
N VAL A 402 10.15 12.99 -20.87
CA VAL A 402 9.47 14.15 -20.27
C VAL A 402 8.42 13.69 -19.26
N VAL A 403 8.13 14.56 -18.30
CA VAL A 403 6.92 14.44 -17.48
C VAL A 403 5.78 15.12 -18.24
N GLN A 404 4.80 14.34 -18.69
CA GLN A 404 3.67 14.83 -19.47
C GLN A 404 2.67 15.59 -18.59
N GLU A 405 2.38 15.09 -17.39
CA GLU A 405 1.47 15.73 -16.45
C GLU A 405 1.90 15.41 -15.01
N GLN A 406 1.65 16.36 -14.12
CA GLN A 406 1.75 16.20 -12.68
C GLN A 406 0.40 16.58 -12.05
N VAL A 407 -0.14 15.69 -11.22
CA VAL A 407 -1.38 15.91 -10.48
C VAL A 407 -1.10 15.83 -8.99
N ASP A 408 -1.09 16.98 -8.33
CA ASP A 408 -0.94 17.05 -6.87
C ASP A 408 -2.18 16.48 -6.18
N ILE A 409 -1.94 15.70 -5.12
CA ILE A 409 -2.98 15.10 -4.29
C ILE A 409 -3.30 16.03 -3.13
N ASP A 410 -4.59 16.21 -2.85
CA ASP A 410 -5.05 16.96 -1.68
C ASP A 410 -4.91 16.10 -0.42
N CYS A 411 -3.69 16.05 0.13
CA CYS A 411 -3.35 15.23 1.28
C CYS A 411 -4.11 15.61 2.57
N MET A 412 -4.80 16.76 2.60
CA MET A 412 -5.65 17.13 3.73
C MET A 412 -6.92 16.29 3.77
N ASN A 413 -7.44 15.94 2.59
CA ASN A 413 -8.67 15.16 2.45
C ASN A 413 -8.40 13.71 2.06
N PHE A 414 -7.26 13.43 1.42
CA PHE A 414 -6.93 12.11 0.88
C PHE A 414 -5.53 11.68 1.29
N GLN A 415 -5.43 10.73 2.22
CA GLN A 415 -4.15 10.08 2.51
C GLN A 415 -4.02 8.86 1.61
N PHE A 416 -2.91 8.72 0.89
CA PHE A 416 -2.64 7.51 0.15
C PHE A 416 -2.45 6.33 1.11
N LEU A 417 -3.10 5.20 0.81
CA LEU A 417 -3.00 4.00 1.65
C LEU A 417 -2.23 2.90 0.93
N ALA A 418 -2.70 2.48 -0.25
CA ALA A 418 -2.06 1.40 -0.99
C ALA A 418 -2.40 1.42 -2.48
N PRO A 419 -1.53 0.85 -3.33
CA PRO A 419 -1.87 0.52 -4.70
C PRO A 419 -2.69 -0.77 -4.80
N SER A 420 -3.47 -0.91 -5.87
CA SER A 420 -4.18 -2.15 -6.17
C SER A 420 -3.22 -3.28 -6.50
N ALA A 421 -3.55 -4.50 -6.10
CA ALA A 421 -2.83 -5.67 -6.55
C ALA A 421 -2.94 -5.89 -8.07
N ARG A 422 -1.95 -6.57 -8.65
CA ARG A 422 -2.00 -6.96 -10.06
C ARG A 422 -2.59 -8.37 -10.17
N VAL A 423 -3.90 -8.45 -10.40
CA VAL A 423 -4.65 -9.73 -10.46
C VAL A 423 -5.11 -10.06 -11.87
N ASN A 424 -5.40 -11.34 -12.10
CA ASN A 424 -5.93 -11.86 -13.35
C ASN A 424 -7.34 -11.33 -13.67
N GLY A 425 -7.47 -10.25 -14.44
CA GLY A 425 -8.78 -9.76 -14.90
C GLY A 425 -8.70 -8.65 -15.94
N SER A 426 -9.27 -8.91 -17.13
CA SER A 426 -9.28 -8.05 -18.33
C SER A 426 -7.90 -7.84 -18.99
N SER A 427 -7.90 -7.58 -20.30
CA SER A 427 -6.69 -7.26 -21.10
C SER A 427 -6.09 -5.90 -20.76
N ASP A 428 -6.83 -5.09 -19.99
CA ASP A 428 -6.39 -3.80 -19.47
C ASP A 428 -6.43 -3.91 -17.95
N PHE A 429 -5.26 -4.03 -17.30
CA PHE A 429 -5.19 -3.90 -15.86
C PHE A 429 -5.76 -2.54 -15.48
N LYS A 430 -6.95 -2.54 -14.86
CA LYS A 430 -7.54 -1.29 -14.38
C LYS A 430 -6.79 -0.88 -13.13
N SER A 431 -5.85 0.02 -13.29
CA SER A 431 -5.10 0.61 -12.18
C SER A 431 -6.05 1.34 -11.24
N THR A 432 -6.10 0.92 -9.98
CA THR A 432 -6.85 1.62 -8.94
C THR A 432 -5.96 1.96 -7.76
N LEU A 433 -6.32 3.04 -7.06
CA LEU A 433 -5.57 3.56 -5.91
C LEU A 433 -6.52 3.71 -4.73
N LEU A 434 -6.10 3.25 -3.55
CA LEU A 434 -6.85 3.36 -2.32
C LEU A 434 -6.35 4.55 -1.51
N PHE A 435 -7.28 5.43 -1.15
CA PHE A 435 -7.02 6.57 -0.28
C PHE A 435 -7.91 6.50 0.96
N ARG A 436 -7.42 6.99 2.09
CA ARG A 436 -8.26 7.33 3.23
C ARG A 436 -8.95 8.65 2.93
N ASN A 437 -10.26 8.69 3.10
CA ASN A 437 -11.02 9.94 3.17
C ASN A 437 -11.95 9.83 4.38
N ASP A 438 -11.72 10.68 5.37
CA ASP A 438 -12.36 10.57 6.69
C ASP A 438 -12.16 9.15 7.26
N VAL A 439 -13.20 8.52 7.80
CA VAL A 439 -13.16 7.13 8.31
C VAL A 439 -13.12 6.06 7.22
N HIS A 440 -13.34 6.41 5.94
CA HIS A 440 -13.51 5.44 4.85
C HIS A 440 -12.24 5.21 4.03
N GLY A 441 -12.14 4.04 3.41
CA GLY A 441 -11.21 3.79 2.31
C GLY A 441 -11.92 4.02 0.97
N VAL A 442 -11.53 5.01 0.20
CA VAL A 442 -12.10 5.33 -1.11
C VAL A 442 -11.16 4.88 -2.22
N ILE A 443 -11.68 4.13 -3.18
CA ILE A 443 -10.91 3.57 -4.29
C ILE A 443 -11.17 4.40 -5.54
N PHE A 444 -10.10 4.91 -6.15
CA PHE A 444 -10.16 5.67 -7.39
C PHE A 444 -9.64 4.83 -8.57
N ASP A 445 -10.41 4.83 -9.67
CA ASP A 445 -9.91 4.44 -10.98
C ASP A 445 -8.90 5.46 -11.47
N LEU A 446 -7.70 5.01 -11.80
CA LEU A 446 -6.67 5.81 -12.44
C LEU A 446 -6.68 5.51 -13.94
N ASN A 447 -7.07 6.50 -14.75
CA ASN A 447 -7.06 6.36 -16.20
C ASN A 447 -6.05 7.34 -16.80
N VAL A 448 -5.31 6.83 -17.78
CA VAL A 448 -4.43 7.63 -18.64
C VAL A 448 -5.14 7.77 -19.99
N ASP A 449 -5.55 8.99 -20.34
CA ASP A 449 -6.19 9.28 -21.62
C ASP A 449 -5.58 10.53 -22.25
N LEU A 450 -5.18 10.42 -23.53
CA LEU A 450 -4.54 11.50 -24.29
C LEU A 450 -3.41 12.22 -23.52
N ALA A 451 -2.52 11.44 -22.88
CA ALA A 451 -1.44 11.93 -22.02
C ALA A 451 -1.90 12.73 -20.80
N ARG A 452 -3.08 12.39 -20.26
CA ARG A 452 -3.63 12.98 -19.04
C ARG A 452 -4.12 11.94 -18.04
N LEU A 453 -3.91 12.23 -16.77
CA LEU A 453 -4.34 11.47 -15.61
C LEU A 453 -5.72 11.93 -15.16
N THR A 454 -6.61 10.97 -14.99
CA THR A 454 -7.91 11.19 -14.39
C THR A 454 -8.16 10.20 -13.26
N LEU A 455 -8.59 10.71 -12.12
CA LEU A 455 -9.00 9.93 -10.96
C LEU A 455 -10.53 9.98 -10.84
N ARG A 456 -11.18 8.81 -10.86
CA ARG A 456 -12.63 8.70 -10.66
C ARG A 456 -12.95 7.78 -9.48
N HIS A 457 -13.68 8.27 -8.50
CA HIS A 457 -14.14 7.45 -7.37
C HIS A 457 -14.99 6.28 -7.90
N ALA A 458 -14.54 5.06 -7.65
CA ALA A 458 -15.09 3.83 -8.21
C ALA A 458 -15.85 3.01 -7.19
N THR A 459 -15.34 2.90 -5.97
CA THR A 459 -15.96 2.15 -4.88
C THR A 459 -15.43 2.61 -3.52
N THR A 460 -16.14 2.29 -2.45
CA THR A 460 -15.78 2.62 -1.07
C THR A 460 -15.73 1.35 -0.22
N LEU A 461 -14.69 1.25 0.61
CA LEU A 461 -14.57 0.33 1.73
C LEU A 461 -15.00 1.09 2.99
N PRO A 462 -16.24 0.90 3.49
CA PRO A 462 -16.74 1.67 4.63
C PRO A 462 -15.86 1.47 5.87
N ALA A 463 -15.65 2.50 6.69
CA ALA A 463 -14.79 2.47 7.88
C ALA A 463 -13.36 1.92 7.70
N PHE A 464 -12.89 1.68 6.47
CA PHE A 464 -11.57 1.06 6.28
C PHE A 464 -10.41 1.98 6.71
N GLY A 465 -10.61 3.30 6.65
CA GLY A 465 -9.66 4.29 7.18
C GLY A 465 -9.39 4.09 8.67
N PHE A 466 -10.45 3.84 9.45
CA PHE A 466 -10.38 3.48 10.87
C PHE A 466 -9.76 2.10 11.07
N VAL A 467 -10.23 1.10 10.31
CA VAL A 467 -9.74 -0.29 10.41
C VAL A 467 -8.23 -0.35 10.23
N GLN A 468 -7.68 0.30 9.21
CA GLN A 468 -6.25 0.30 8.98
C GLN A 468 -5.51 1.09 10.08
N ALA A 469 -6.02 2.25 10.53
CA ALA A 469 -5.36 3.05 11.56
C ALA A 469 -5.25 2.31 12.90
N SER A 470 -6.25 1.49 13.24
CA SER A 470 -6.25 0.67 14.46
C SER A 470 -5.16 -0.42 14.51
N LYS A 471 -4.47 -0.69 13.40
CA LYS A 471 -3.39 -1.68 13.33
C LYS A 471 -2.05 -0.96 13.47
N GLN A 472 -1.34 -1.21 14.57
CA GLN A 472 -0.07 -0.52 14.85
C GLN A 472 1.12 -1.20 14.14
N GLU A 473 1.08 -2.52 14.02
CA GLU A 473 2.18 -3.33 13.47
C GLU A 473 2.03 -3.61 11.96
N LYS A 474 1.41 -2.69 11.21
CA LYS A 474 1.18 -2.88 9.76
C LYS A 474 2.52 -2.95 9.02
N LYS A 475 2.74 -4.04 8.28
CA LYS A 475 3.89 -4.18 7.39
C LYS A 475 3.50 -4.09 5.93
N PHE A 476 2.42 -4.77 5.55
CA PHE A 476 1.94 -4.80 4.17
C PHE A 476 0.47 -4.39 4.11
N MET A 477 0.12 -3.65 3.06
CA MET A 477 -1.27 -3.36 2.74
C MET A 477 -1.46 -3.46 1.24
N SER A 478 -2.53 -4.13 0.82
CA SER A 478 -2.91 -4.25 -0.58
C SER A 478 -4.42 -4.44 -0.66
N PHE A 479 -4.97 -4.26 -1.85
CA PHE A 479 -6.40 -4.49 -2.08
C PHE A 479 -6.64 -5.00 -3.49
N HIS A 480 -7.76 -5.70 -3.65
CA HIS A 480 -8.19 -6.19 -4.94
C HIS A 480 -8.65 -5.02 -5.82
N PRO A 481 -8.28 -4.93 -7.12
CA PRO A 481 -8.60 -3.76 -7.96
C PRO A 481 -10.08 -3.37 -8.04
N THR A 482 -10.99 -4.34 -7.90
CA THR A 482 -12.43 -4.10 -7.90
C THR A 482 -12.97 -3.58 -6.57
N GLY A 483 -12.14 -3.56 -5.52
CA GLY A 483 -12.54 -3.27 -4.14
C GLY A 483 -13.30 -4.41 -3.47
N SER A 484 -13.23 -5.64 -3.99
CA SER A 484 -13.90 -6.81 -3.40
C SER A 484 -13.39 -7.14 -1.99
N PHE A 485 -12.11 -6.91 -1.72
CA PHE A 485 -11.50 -6.98 -0.40
C PHE A 485 -10.20 -6.17 -0.34
N ALA A 486 -9.77 -5.87 0.88
CA ALA A 486 -8.46 -5.34 1.20
C ALA A 486 -7.79 -6.21 2.26
N CYS A 487 -6.46 -6.26 2.29
CA CYS A 487 -5.71 -7.04 3.27
C CYS A 487 -4.58 -6.24 3.90
N ILE A 488 -4.36 -6.48 5.19
CA ILE A 488 -3.31 -5.88 6.00
C ILE A 488 -2.51 -7.03 6.61
N GLY A 489 -1.22 -7.13 6.27
CA GLY A 489 -0.28 -8.04 6.93
C GLY A 489 0.48 -7.30 8.01
N GLU A 490 0.52 -7.85 9.22
CA GLU A 490 1.37 -7.34 10.28
C GLU A 490 2.83 -7.78 10.11
N PHE A 491 3.76 -7.20 10.88
CA PHE A 491 5.15 -7.64 10.91
C PHE A 491 5.27 -9.13 11.19
N GLU A 492 4.45 -9.64 12.10
CA GLU A 492 4.41 -11.05 12.48
C GLU A 492 2.96 -11.52 12.61
N ARG A 493 2.77 -12.84 12.56
CA ARG A 493 1.59 -13.57 13.06
C ARG A 493 0.30 -13.44 12.31
N ARG A 494 -0.08 -12.25 11.82
CA ARG A 494 -1.46 -12.00 11.42
C ARG A 494 -1.59 -11.35 10.06
N VAL A 495 -2.62 -11.80 9.35
CA VAL A 495 -3.18 -11.13 8.17
C VAL A 495 -4.65 -10.84 8.45
N PHE A 496 -5.03 -9.58 8.28
CA PHE A 496 -6.41 -9.13 8.31
C PHE A 496 -6.94 -9.04 6.88
N VAL A 497 -8.14 -9.55 6.63
CA VAL A 497 -8.83 -9.41 5.35
C VAL A 497 -10.16 -8.71 5.56
N TYR A 498 -10.27 -7.49 5.06
CA TYR A 498 -11.48 -6.69 5.08
C TYR A 498 -12.30 -6.94 3.82
N GLN A 499 -13.53 -7.45 3.97
CA GLN A 499 -14.44 -7.68 2.85
C GLN A 499 -15.05 -6.35 2.41
N GLY A 500 -14.89 -6.02 1.13
CA GLY A 500 -15.53 -4.87 0.50
C GLY A 500 -16.89 -5.22 -0.10
N ASN A 501 -16.98 -6.42 -0.69
CA ASN A 501 -18.26 -6.97 -1.16
C ASN A 501 -19.12 -7.41 0.03
N VAL A 502 -20.43 -7.36 -0.17
CA VAL A 502 -21.43 -7.67 0.85
C VAL A 502 -22.41 -8.70 0.37
N SER A 503 -22.76 -9.62 1.27
CA SER A 503 -24.00 -10.38 1.17
C SER A 503 -25.23 -9.47 1.32
N GLU A 504 -26.39 -9.96 0.90
CA GLU A 504 -27.67 -9.25 1.08
C GLU A 504 -27.92 -8.90 2.56
N GLU A 505 -27.63 -9.85 3.46
CA GLU A 505 -27.76 -9.68 4.92
C GLU A 505 -26.85 -8.59 5.47
N GLU A 506 -25.58 -8.56 5.05
CA GLU A 506 -24.61 -7.53 5.45
C GLU A 506 -25.01 -6.14 4.92
N ARG A 507 -25.60 -6.09 3.72
CA ARG A 507 -26.09 -4.85 3.12
C ARG A 507 -27.29 -4.30 3.88
N GLU A 508 -28.26 -5.13 4.23
CA GLU A 508 -29.44 -4.73 5.04
C GLU A 508 -29.05 -4.32 6.47
N ALA A 509 -28.03 -4.97 7.04
CA ALA A 509 -27.52 -4.64 8.36
C ALA A 509 -26.49 -3.50 8.37
N HIS A 510 -26.12 -2.97 7.20
CA HIS A 510 -25.06 -1.97 7.03
C HIS A 510 -23.74 -2.35 7.72
N THR A 511 -23.36 -3.63 7.59
CA THR A 511 -22.14 -4.18 8.19
C THR A 511 -21.13 -4.66 7.15
N ARG A 512 -19.88 -4.85 7.56
CA ARG A 512 -18.81 -5.47 6.76
C ARG A 512 -18.05 -6.52 7.56
N LYS A 513 -17.61 -7.60 6.94
CA LYS A 513 -16.83 -8.63 7.63
C LYS A 513 -15.32 -8.36 7.52
N GLN A 514 -14.61 -8.52 8.62
CA GLN A 514 -13.15 -8.57 8.67
C GLN A 514 -12.71 -9.93 9.19
N HIS A 515 -11.93 -10.66 8.40
CA HIS A 515 -11.30 -11.90 8.84
C HIS A 515 -9.93 -11.64 9.47
N VAL A 516 -9.59 -12.42 10.50
CA VAL A 516 -8.26 -12.46 11.11
C VAL A 516 -7.67 -13.85 10.89
N VAL A 517 -6.51 -13.91 10.23
CA VAL A 517 -5.81 -15.15 9.92
C VAL A 517 -4.50 -15.20 10.70
N GLU A 518 -4.34 -16.21 11.57
CA GLU A 518 -3.09 -16.48 12.28
C GLU A 518 -2.19 -17.47 11.50
N LEU A 519 -0.95 -17.03 11.27
CA LEU A 519 0.09 -17.75 10.53
C LEU A 519 1.21 -18.28 11.44
N GLY A 520 1.16 -18.02 12.75
CA GLY A 520 2.16 -18.43 13.74
C GLY A 520 3.25 -17.38 13.98
N ASP A 521 4.28 -17.70 14.76
CA ASP A 521 5.21 -16.69 15.31
C ASP A 521 6.34 -16.28 14.35
N GLN A 522 6.06 -16.22 13.06
CA GLN A 522 7.04 -15.86 12.03
C GLN A 522 6.78 -14.47 11.45
N GLN A 523 7.87 -13.80 11.09
CA GLN A 523 7.80 -12.54 10.35
C GLN A 523 7.21 -12.77 8.95
N LEU A 524 6.36 -11.86 8.50
CA LEU A 524 5.92 -11.83 7.11
C LEU A 524 7.03 -11.19 6.27
N LEU A 525 7.55 -11.92 5.28
CA LEU A 525 8.56 -11.45 4.35
C LEU A 525 7.94 -10.92 3.05
N GLY A 526 6.73 -11.36 2.72
CA GLY A 526 6.00 -10.85 1.57
C GLY A 526 4.51 -11.20 1.63
N LEU A 527 3.71 -10.39 0.95
CA LEU A 527 2.27 -10.57 0.84
C LEU A 527 1.81 -10.09 -0.54
N GLN A 528 1.06 -10.92 -1.26
CA GLN A 528 0.54 -10.58 -2.58
C GLN A 528 -0.87 -11.14 -2.76
N ILE A 529 -1.79 -10.32 -3.28
CA ILE A 529 -3.04 -10.82 -3.84
C ILE A 529 -2.73 -11.26 -5.26
N ILE A 530 -2.92 -12.55 -5.55
CA ILE A 530 -2.54 -13.16 -6.82
C ILE A 530 -3.73 -13.36 -7.77
N ASN A 531 -4.93 -13.53 -7.23
CA ASN A 531 -6.19 -13.75 -7.95
C ASN A 531 -7.37 -13.14 -7.19
N ASP A 532 -8.58 -13.25 -7.75
CA ASP A 532 -9.83 -12.70 -7.20
C ASP A 532 -10.19 -13.16 -5.78
N ASP A 533 -9.63 -14.29 -5.33
CA ASP A 533 -9.97 -14.94 -4.06
C ASP A 533 -8.75 -15.48 -3.31
N THR A 534 -7.53 -15.19 -3.75
CA THR A 534 -6.33 -15.84 -3.20
C THR A 534 -5.24 -14.84 -2.85
N ILE A 535 -4.73 -14.96 -1.63
CA ILE A 535 -3.61 -14.19 -1.09
C ILE A 535 -2.46 -15.15 -0.79
N LEU A 536 -1.26 -14.84 -1.29
CA LEU A 536 -0.03 -15.52 -0.90
C LEU A 536 0.70 -14.74 0.20
N VAL A 537 1.21 -15.46 1.18
CA VAL A 537 2.02 -14.90 2.25
C VAL A 537 3.31 -15.69 2.39
N LEU A 538 4.44 -15.01 2.33
CA LEU A 538 5.78 -15.59 2.44
C LEU A 538 6.31 -15.39 3.85
N THR A 539 6.81 -16.45 4.48
CA THR A 539 7.54 -16.41 5.75
C THR A 539 8.93 -17.06 5.58
N PRO A 540 9.83 -17.02 6.58
CA PRO A 540 11.16 -17.60 6.46
C PRO A 540 11.19 -19.11 6.17
N THR A 541 10.09 -19.83 6.43
CA THR A 541 10.06 -21.29 6.30
C THR A 541 8.91 -21.82 5.46
N GLN A 542 7.90 -21.00 5.17
CA GLN A 542 6.65 -21.45 4.54
C GLN A 542 6.10 -20.41 3.58
N VAL A 543 5.33 -20.89 2.60
CA VAL A 543 4.39 -20.08 1.82
C VAL A 543 2.98 -20.50 2.19
N TYR A 544 2.17 -19.53 2.56
CA TYR A 544 0.75 -19.70 2.83
C TYR A 544 -0.07 -19.25 1.62
N SER A 545 -1.02 -20.08 1.21
CA SER A 545 -2.12 -19.71 0.31
C SER A 545 -3.39 -19.56 1.12
N LEU A 546 -3.92 -18.33 1.17
CA LEU A 546 -5.15 -17.97 1.86
C LEU A 546 -6.26 -17.82 0.81
N SER A 547 -7.18 -18.78 0.79
CA SER A 547 -8.34 -18.76 -0.10
C SER A 547 -9.54 -18.16 0.62
N LEU A 548 -10.03 -17.05 0.06
CA LEU A 548 -11.22 -16.36 0.49
C LEU A 548 -12.47 -17.17 0.11
N PRO A 549 -13.55 -17.08 0.89
CA PRO A 549 -14.78 -17.79 0.56
C PRO A 549 -15.34 -17.26 -0.76
N ALA A 550 -15.72 -18.17 -1.65
CA ALA A 550 -16.46 -17.81 -2.86
C ALA A 550 -17.76 -17.10 -2.45
N GLN A 551 -17.98 -15.92 -3.00
CA GLN A 551 -19.20 -15.17 -2.75
C GLN A 551 -20.30 -15.77 -3.63
N CYS A 552 -21.42 -16.17 -3.01
CA CYS A 552 -22.62 -16.66 -3.69
C CYS A 552 -23.43 -15.50 -4.29
#